data_AF-A0A154L8Q1-F1
#
_entry.id   AF-A0A154L8Q1-F1
#
_cell.length_a   1.000
_cell.length_b   1.000
_cell.length_c   1.000
_cell.angle_alpha   90.00
_cell.angle_beta   90.00
_cell.angle_gamma   90.00
#
_symmetry.space_group_name_H-M   'P 1'
#
loop_
_entity.id
_entity.type
_entity.pdbx_description
1 polymer ?
#
loop_
_entity_poly.entity_id
_entity_poly.type
_entity_poly.pdbx_seq_one_letter_code
_entity_poly.pdbx_strand_id
1 'polypeptide(L)'
;MKRYLMLAIVLLFGFASQAFAQNYNNVHVGSANDYVQITTTQLALASTDSEKTTVAQTIANSNEQSILNAYNGVGGTELLVTKFWHIGGDMYYDKTWQHITIEVYKNNSYVKTCHAYSFKTALNGPYQATCGQKAQ
;
A
#
# COMPACT_ATOMS: atom_id res chain seq x y z
N MET A 1 50.00 44.53 -6.80
CA MET A 1 49.05 43.82 -7.68
C MET A 1 48.17 42.93 -6.81
N LYS A 2 46.87 43.24 -6.77
CA LYS A 2 45.85 42.52 -5.98
C LYS A 2 45.51 41.18 -6.63
N ARG A 3 45.45 40.09 -5.86
CA ARG A 3 44.79 38.85 -6.27
C ARG A 3 43.80 38.47 -5.17
N TYR A 4 42.52 38.52 -5.54
CA TYR A 4 41.38 38.28 -4.67
C TYR A 4 41.27 36.77 -4.40
N LEU A 5 41.24 36.40 -3.12
CA LEU A 5 40.92 35.06 -2.64
C LEU A 5 39.40 34.86 -2.79
N MET A 6 38.96 34.06 -3.77
CA MET A 6 37.55 33.68 -3.88
C MET A 6 37.23 32.61 -2.84
N LEU A 7 36.41 32.97 -1.84
CA LEU A 7 35.85 32.05 -0.87
C LEU A 7 34.62 31.37 -1.51
N ALA A 8 34.74 30.08 -1.87
CA ALA A 8 33.63 29.29 -2.35
C ALA A 8 32.80 28.79 -1.16
N ILE A 9 31.65 29.40 -0.90
CA ILE A 9 30.67 28.92 0.06
C ILE A 9 29.90 27.76 -0.61
N VAL A 10 30.26 26.54 -0.29
CA VAL A 10 29.49 25.34 -0.66
C VAL A 10 28.28 25.27 0.28
N LEU A 11 27.12 25.74 -0.20
CA LEU A 11 25.83 25.53 0.45
C LEU A 11 25.44 24.05 0.30
N LEU A 12 25.75 23.26 1.32
CA LEU A 12 25.22 21.90 1.50
C LEU A 12 23.73 22.03 1.86
N PHE A 13 22.85 21.99 0.84
CA PHE A 13 21.43 21.73 1.07
C PHE A 13 21.29 20.28 1.49
N GLY A 14 21.28 20.05 2.81
CA GLY A 14 20.83 18.79 3.38
C GLY A 14 19.36 18.59 3.05
N PHE A 15 19.06 17.69 2.12
CA PHE A 15 17.70 17.21 1.91
C PHE A 15 17.32 16.37 3.12
N ALA A 16 16.73 16.99 4.13
CA ALA A 16 16.03 16.27 5.18
C ALA A 16 14.81 15.60 4.52
N SER A 17 14.94 14.32 4.19
CA SER A 17 13.79 13.51 3.80
C SER A 17 12.85 13.44 5.00
N GLN A 18 11.71 14.12 4.91
CA GLN A 18 10.63 13.95 5.88
C GLN A 18 10.20 12.49 5.83
N ALA A 19 10.55 11.71 6.86
CA ALA A 19 10.00 10.38 7.02
C ALA A 19 8.50 10.56 7.32
N PHE A 20 7.65 10.38 6.31
CA PHE A 20 6.22 10.26 6.55
C PHE A 20 6.03 9.05 7.46
N ALA A 21 5.46 9.27 8.64
CA ALA A 21 5.12 8.19 9.55
C ALA A 21 4.13 7.27 8.83
N GLN A 22 4.57 6.05 8.51
CA GLN A 22 3.69 5.07 7.89
C GLN A 22 2.61 4.66 8.89
N ASN A 23 1.34 4.82 8.53
CA ASN A 23 0.21 4.52 9.41
C ASN A 23 -0.46 3.21 8.96
N TYR A 24 -0.12 2.12 9.65
CA TYR A 24 -0.71 0.79 9.42
C TYR A 24 -1.51 0.29 10.61
N ASN A 25 -1.92 1.19 11.51
CA ASN A 25 -2.65 0.80 12.73
C ASN A 25 -4.03 0.21 12.44
N ASN A 26 -4.62 0.53 11.28
CA ASN A 26 -5.93 0.01 10.86
C ASN A 26 -5.80 -1.10 9.79
N VAL A 27 -4.63 -1.74 9.71
CA VAL A 27 -4.36 -2.83 8.76
C VAL A 27 -4.05 -4.09 9.54
N HIS A 28 -4.82 -5.13 9.27
CA HIS A 28 -4.78 -6.40 9.96
C HIS A 28 -4.54 -7.55 8.97
N VAL A 29 -4.24 -8.73 9.49
CA VAL A 29 -4.08 -9.98 8.74
C VAL A 29 -4.81 -11.11 9.47
N GLY A 30 -5.40 -12.03 8.72
CA GLY A 30 -6.09 -13.20 9.26
C GLY A 30 -7.45 -13.42 8.64
N SER A 31 -8.44 -13.71 9.48
CA SER A 31 -9.84 -13.94 9.12
C SER A 31 -10.78 -13.03 9.90
N ALA A 32 -12.03 -12.91 9.46
CA ALA A 32 -13.02 -12.04 10.10
C ALA A 32 -13.23 -12.28 11.60
N ASN A 33 -12.98 -13.50 12.10
CA ASN A 33 -13.16 -13.88 13.50
C ASN A 33 -11.83 -14.04 14.27
N ASP A 34 -10.69 -13.94 13.58
CA ASP A 34 -9.36 -14.12 14.16
C ASP A 34 -8.36 -13.33 13.32
N TYR A 35 -8.08 -12.10 13.77
CA TYR A 35 -7.18 -11.18 13.09
C TYR A 35 -6.25 -10.51 14.08
N VAL A 36 -5.07 -10.16 13.59
CA VAL A 36 -4.04 -9.42 14.33
C VAL A 36 -3.52 -8.27 13.48
N GLN A 37 -2.91 -7.28 14.13
CA GLN A 37 -2.27 -6.18 13.42
C GLN A 37 -1.19 -6.69 12.46
N ILE A 38 -1.14 -6.12 11.25
CA ILE A 38 -0.13 -6.49 10.26
C ILE A 38 1.28 -6.16 10.77
N THR A 39 2.22 -7.09 10.60
CA THR A 39 3.61 -6.91 11.04
C THR A 39 4.45 -6.18 9.99
N THR A 40 5.58 -5.62 10.42
CA THR A 40 6.58 -5.01 9.52
C THR A 40 7.12 -6.01 8.50
N THR A 41 7.35 -7.27 8.90
CA THR A 41 7.78 -8.34 7.99
C THR A 41 6.74 -8.61 6.91
N GLN A 42 5.46 -8.64 7.27
CA GLN A 42 4.36 -8.84 6.31
C GLN A 42 4.21 -7.64 5.37
N LEU A 43 4.35 -6.42 5.89
CA LEU A 43 4.36 -5.20 5.09
C LEU A 43 5.51 -5.16 4.07
N ALA A 44 6.66 -5.75 4.43
CA ALA A 44 7.84 -5.85 3.58
C ALA A 44 7.78 -7.01 2.56
N LEU A 45 6.76 -7.89 2.61
CA LEU A 45 6.62 -8.98 1.63
C LEU A 45 6.45 -8.40 0.23
N ALA A 46 7.38 -8.73 -0.66
CA ALA A 46 7.35 -8.34 -2.06
C ALA A 46 6.60 -9.37 -2.92
N SER A 47 5.94 -8.89 -3.99
CA SER A 47 5.42 -9.74 -5.04
C SER A 47 6.55 -10.55 -5.69
N THR A 48 6.23 -11.75 -6.17
CA THR A 48 7.23 -12.63 -6.79
C THR A 48 7.38 -12.39 -8.29
N ASP A 49 6.47 -11.63 -8.90
CA ASP A 49 6.56 -11.14 -10.27
C ASP A 49 7.70 -10.13 -10.47
N SER A 50 7.79 -9.54 -11.67
CA SER A 50 8.82 -8.56 -12.02
C SER A 50 8.62 -7.19 -11.35
N GLU A 51 7.43 -6.89 -10.83
CA GLU A 51 7.14 -5.60 -10.20
C GLU A 51 7.84 -5.45 -8.85
N LYS A 52 8.02 -6.57 -8.13
CA LYS A 52 8.65 -6.62 -6.78
C LYS A 52 8.01 -5.63 -5.79
N THR A 53 6.72 -5.39 -5.95
CA THR A 53 5.95 -4.45 -5.13
C THR A 53 5.73 -5.02 -3.74
N THR A 54 5.95 -4.21 -2.70
CA THR A 54 5.70 -4.62 -1.32
C THR A 54 4.24 -4.38 -0.92
N VAL A 55 3.77 -5.13 0.09
CA VAL A 55 2.41 -4.95 0.64
C VAL A 55 2.21 -3.50 1.11
N ALA A 56 3.23 -2.93 1.76
CA ALA A 56 3.26 -1.53 2.15
C ALA A 56 3.03 -0.58 0.96
N GLN A 57 3.73 -0.79 -0.16
CA GLN A 57 3.62 0.08 -1.33
C GLN A 57 2.22 0.05 -1.96
N THR A 58 1.62 -1.13 -2.13
CA THR A 58 0.30 -1.25 -2.75
C THR A 58 -0.80 -0.65 -1.85
N ILE A 59 -0.67 -0.74 -0.52
CA ILE A 59 -1.63 -0.13 0.43
C ILE A 59 -1.45 1.39 0.50
N ALA A 60 -0.23 1.87 0.73
CA ALA A 60 0.03 3.30 0.97
C ALA A 60 -0.16 4.17 -0.28
N ASN A 61 -0.08 3.58 -1.47
CA ASN A 61 -0.22 4.29 -2.74
C ASN A 61 -1.27 3.60 -3.65
N SER A 62 -2.36 3.11 -3.07
CA SER A 62 -3.47 2.50 -3.82
C SER A 62 -4.29 3.55 -4.58
N ASN A 63 -4.90 3.19 -5.71
CA ASN A 63 -5.92 4.01 -6.37
C ASN A 63 -7.31 3.88 -5.72
N GLU A 64 -7.50 2.94 -4.79
CA GLU A 64 -8.77 2.72 -4.10
C GLU A 64 -8.85 3.55 -2.81
N GLN A 65 -9.80 4.48 -2.76
CA GLN A 65 -9.93 5.41 -1.64
C GLN A 65 -10.19 4.72 -0.30
N SER A 66 -10.91 3.59 -0.26
CA SER A 66 -11.11 2.89 1.02
C SER A 66 -9.83 2.29 1.58
N ILE A 67 -8.91 1.84 0.72
CA ILE A 67 -7.59 1.36 1.14
C ILE A 67 -6.78 2.53 1.72
N LEU A 68 -6.76 3.66 1.00
CA LEU A 68 -6.09 4.87 1.47
C LEU A 68 -6.70 5.42 2.77
N ASN A 69 -8.01 5.34 2.95
CA ASN A 69 -8.67 5.81 4.18
C ASN A 69 -8.20 5.01 5.39
N ALA A 70 -8.10 3.68 5.29
CA ALA A 70 -7.61 2.88 6.40
C ALA A 70 -6.13 3.13 6.70
N TYR A 71 -5.29 3.23 5.65
CA TYR A 71 -3.89 3.65 5.79
C TYR A 71 -3.79 5.01 6.51
N ASN A 72 -4.61 5.99 6.13
CA ASN A 72 -4.60 7.31 6.76
C ASN A 72 -5.38 7.40 8.08
N GLY A 73 -6.01 6.32 8.55
CA GLY A 73 -6.85 6.31 9.77
C GLY A 73 -8.10 7.18 9.70
N VAL A 74 -8.72 7.24 8.52
CA VAL A 74 -9.87 8.10 8.23
C VAL A 74 -11.18 7.31 8.30
N GLY A 75 -12.16 7.89 9.01
CA GLY A 75 -13.57 7.52 8.90
C GLY A 75 -13.93 6.13 9.42
N GLY A 76 -13.16 5.61 10.39
CA GLY A 76 -13.39 4.28 10.98
C GLY A 76 -13.21 3.15 9.97
N THR A 77 -12.33 3.34 8.97
CA THR A 77 -12.06 2.35 7.92
C THR A 77 -10.91 1.45 8.35
N GLU A 78 -11.08 0.15 8.20
CA GLU A 78 -10.08 -0.87 8.53
C GLU A 78 -9.89 -1.84 7.36
N LEU A 79 -8.69 -2.40 7.24
CA LEU A 79 -8.35 -3.43 6.27
C LEU A 79 -8.03 -4.73 6.98
N LEU A 80 -8.50 -5.84 6.41
CA LEU A 80 -8.07 -7.18 6.74
C LEU A 80 -7.46 -7.83 5.49
N VAL A 81 -6.14 -8.00 5.49
CA VAL A 81 -5.43 -8.75 4.45
C VAL A 81 -5.68 -10.24 4.68
N THR A 82 -6.51 -10.85 3.85
CA THR A 82 -6.88 -12.26 3.97
C THR A 82 -5.97 -13.17 3.15
N LYS A 83 -5.31 -12.63 2.13
CA LYS A 83 -4.35 -13.36 1.31
C LYS A 83 -3.27 -12.44 0.77
N PHE A 84 -2.02 -12.84 0.92
CA PHE A 84 -0.87 -12.15 0.33
C PHE A 84 -0.72 -12.50 -1.16
N TRP A 85 0.40 -12.12 -1.78
CA TRP A 85 0.65 -12.21 -3.21
C TRP A 85 0.25 -13.54 -3.85
N HIS A 86 -0.72 -13.49 -4.75
CA HIS A 86 -1.18 -14.64 -5.52
C HIS A 86 -1.78 -14.22 -6.85
N ILE A 87 -2.01 -15.21 -7.71
CA ILE A 87 -2.77 -15.10 -8.96
C ILE A 87 -4.04 -15.96 -8.80
N GLY A 88 -5.11 -15.57 -9.48
CA GLY A 88 -6.41 -16.25 -9.47
C GLY A 88 -7.50 -15.40 -8.83
N GLY A 89 -8.76 -15.70 -9.15
CA GLY A 89 -9.92 -14.88 -8.85
C GLY A 89 -10.73 -14.56 -10.11
N ASP A 90 -11.76 -13.75 -9.93
CA ASP A 90 -12.77 -13.48 -10.96
C ASP A 90 -12.75 -12.03 -11.47
N MET A 91 -11.96 -11.14 -10.87
CA MET A 91 -11.80 -9.78 -11.39
C MET A 91 -10.88 -9.77 -12.61
N TYR A 92 -11.03 -8.73 -13.44
CA TYR A 92 -10.40 -8.63 -14.75
C TYR A 92 -8.88 -8.88 -14.74
N TYR A 93 -8.16 -8.38 -13.72
CA TYR A 93 -6.70 -8.51 -13.62
C TYR A 93 -6.23 -9.75 -12.83
N ASP A 94 -7.13 -10.45 -12.13
CA ASP A 94 -6.78 -11.52 -11.18
C ASP A 94 -6.02 -12.69 -11.82
N LYS A 95 -6.29 -12.95 -13.10
CA LYS A 95 -5.69 -14.05 -13.86
C LYS A 95 -4.32 -13.72 -14.43
N THR A 96 -3.89 -12.46 -14.36
CA THR A 96 -2.66 -11.99 -15.03
C THR A 96 -1.66 -11.39 -14.05
N TRP A 97 -2.14 -10.71 -13.00
CA TRP A 97 -1.30 -9.94 -12.09
C TRP A 97 -1.38 -10.47 -10.68
N GLN A 98 -0.23 -10.47 -9.99
CA GLN A 98 -0.23 -10.76 -8.57
C GLN A 98 -0.96 -9.67 -7.80
N HIS A 99 -1.70 -10.09 -6.78
CA HIS A 99 -2.41 -9.18 -5.89
C HIS A 99 -2.49 -9.75 -4.48
N ILE A 100 -2.79 -8.86 -3.54
CA ILE A 100 -3.26 -9.23 -2.21
C ILE A 100 -4.78 -9.07 -2.16
N THR A 101 -5.45 -9.94 -1.43
CA THR A 101 -6.89 -9.84 -1.15
C THR A 101 -7.08 -9.13 0.18
N ILE A 102 -7.93 -8.10 0.16
CA ILE A 102 -8.20 -7.24 1.30
C ILE A 102 -9.71 -7.15 1.50
N GLU A 103 -10.19 -7.53 2.68
CA GLU A 103 -11.54 -7.17 3.11
C GLU A 103 -11.51 -5.77 3.73
N VAL A 104 -12.47 -4.93 3.33
CA VAL A 104 -12.62 -3.56 3.82
C VAL A 104 -13.77 -3.51 4.82
N TYR A 105 -13.49 -2.96 5.99
CA TYR A 105 -14.47 -2.74 7.05
C TYR A 105 -14.67 -1.25 7.30
N LYS A 106 -15.88 -0.87 7.69
CA LYS A 106 -16.20 0.47 8.17
C LYS A 106 -17.03 0.35 9.44
N ASN A 107 -16.57 0.96 10.53
CA ASN A 107 -17.20 0.86 11.84
C ASN A 107 -17.52 -0.61 12.21
N ASN A 108 -16.51 -1.49 12.11
CA ASN A 108 -16.60 -2.92 12.38
C ASN A 108 -17.57 -3.73 11.48
N SER A 109 -18.08 -3.14 10.40
CA SER A 109 -18.96 -3.82 9.45
C SER A 109 -18.26 -4.04 8.11
N TYR A 110 -18.33 -5.25 7.59
CA TYR A 110 -17.81 -5.58 6.25
C TYR A 110 -18.49 -4.72 5.19
N VAL A 111 -17.70 -4.18 4.24
CA VAL A 111 -18.19 -3.35 3.14
C VAL A 111 -17.99 -4.03 1.80
N LYS A 112 -16.75 -4.47 1.52
CA LYS A 112 -16.34 -4.97 0.21
C LYS A 112 -15.03 -5.73 0.28
N THR A 113 -14.73 -6.49 -0.77
CA THR A 113 -13.43 -7.13 -0.97
C THR A 113 -12.71 -6.43 -2.11
N CYS A 114 -11.45 -6.11 -1.89
CA CYS A 114 -10.57 -5.45 -2.83
C CYS A 114 -9.36 -6.34 -3.15
N HIS A 115 -8.93 -6.25 -4.38
CA HIS A 115 -7.75 -6.93 -4.92
C HIS A 115 -6.75 -5.82 -5.23
N ALA A 116 -5.69 -5.70 -4.43
CA ALA A 116 -4.67 -4.68 -4.60
C ALA A 116 -3.47 -5.31 -5.34
N TYR A 117 -3.26 -4.87 -6.57
CA TYR A 117 -2.33 -5.49 -7.50
C TYR A 117 -0.90 -4.98 -7.30
N SER A 118 0.05 -5.77 -7.79
CA SER A 118 1.48 -5.46 -7.77
C SER A 118 1.87 -4.35 -8.77
N PHE A 119 1.06 -4.06 -9.77
CA PHE A 119 1.38 -3.09 -10.82
C PHE A 119 0.76 -1.71 -10.57
N LYS A 120 1.37 -0.69 -11.19
CA LYS A 120 0.87 0.69 -11.17
C LYS A 120 0.03 1.02 -12.39
N THR A 121 -0.91 1.93 -12.25
CA THR A 121 -1.75 2.41 -13.38
C THR A 121 -0.95 3.20 -14.42
N ALA A 122 0.21 3.73 -14.02
CA ALA A 122 1.19 4.41 -14.86
C ALA A 122 2.56 4.37 -14.16
N LEU A 123 3.65 4.71 -14.87
CA LEU A 123 5.04 4.63 -14.35
C LEU A 123 5.23 5.27 -12.95
N ASN A 124 4.60 6.42 -12.72
CA ASN A 124 4.61 7.14 -11.44
C ASN A 124 3.19 7.25 -10.81
N GLY A 125 2.28 6.39 -11.24
CA GLY A 125 0.90 6.38 -10.77
C GLY A 125 0.69 5.60 -9.47
N PRO A 126 -0.55 5.61 -8.97
CA PRO A 126 -0.95 4.71 -7.89
C PRO A 126 -0.90 3.24 -8.33
N TYR A 127 -0.84 2.35 -7.36
CA TYR A 127 -1.06 0.93 -7.54
C TYR A 127 -2.53 0.66 -7.85
N GLN A 128 -2.77 -0.21 -8.83
CA GLN A 128 -4.13 -0.60 -9.19
C GLN A 128 -4.74 -1.42 -8.05
N ALA A 129 -6.00 -1.14 -7.73
CA ALA A 129 -6.87 -2.02 -6.99
C ALA A 129 -8.25 -2.09 -7.67
N THR A 130 -8.93 -3.21 -7.52
CA THR A 130 -10.33 -3.36 -7.92
C THR A 130 -11.12 -3.93 -6.76
N CYS A 131 -12.34 -3.45 -6.56
CA CYS A 131 -13.18 -3.92 -5.47
C CYS A 131 -14.54 -4.38 -5.98
N GLY A 132 -15.07 -5.40 -5.34
CA GLY A 132 -16.39 -5.95 -5.59
C GLY A 132 -17.06 -6.32 -4.27
N GLN A 133 -18.33 -6.69 -4.36
CA GLN A 133 -18.98 -7.38 -3.26
C GLN A 133 -18.36 -8.77 -3.08
N LYS A 134 -18.43 -9.32 -1.87
CA LYS A 134 -17.95 -10.68 -1.59
C LYS A 134 -18.50 -11.64 -2.65
N ALA A 135 -17.65 -12.37 -3.35
CA ALA A 135 -18.11 -13.53 -4.10
C ALA A 135 -18.84 -14.45 -3.11
N GLN A 136 -20.12 -14.70 -3.37
CA GLN A 136 -20.94 -15.62 -2.57
C GLN A 136 -20.49 -17.05 -2.81
#